data_AF-A0A120E7N9-F1
#
_entry.id   AF-A0A120E7N9-F1
#
_cell.length_a   1.000
_cell.length_b   1.000
_cell.length_c   1.000
_cell.angle_alpha   90.00
_cell.angle_beta   90.00
_cell.angle_gamma   90.00
#
_symmetry.space_group_name_H-M   'P 1'
#
loop_
_entity.id
_entity.type
_entity.pdbx_description
1 polymer ?
#
loop_
_entity_poly.entity_id
_entity_poly.type
_entity_poly.pdbx_seq_one_letter_code
_entity_poly.pdbx_strand_id
1 'polypeptide(L)'
;MPRPTLRVQAAGARRTFPTAKALAFREQAHLLTHNDLVLFLRPGDFAAHEWRTIRQQIAAVPPPPPSTPASSEEGSIPTAAEGNQLRLTYLRPGLMPAIVRSLQQQRTEGTTVPDTSLLADASHSSGPLAALTAPTLHPPTLLRVLTLLQTFSRTPPPNAPPPPPAPVKGKDAEGPPAVVERLKLLSSLLDQTTAADPDQTTKIANLPPIGVLHAQIVGLLSAPGARITGVVSARASELARTLEGFKLGLEEAAAAPSSSESASA
;
A
#
# COMPACT_ATOMS: atom_id res chain seq x y z
N MET A 1 34.50 -28.59 -24.39
CA MET A 1 34.17 -27.15 -24.26
C MET A 1 33.60 -26.90 -22.86
N PRO A 2 34.37 -26.31 -21.92
CA PRO A 2 33.86 -25.97 -20.60
C PRO A 2 32.81 -24.85 -20.71
N ARG A 3 31.68 -24.99 -20.02
CA ARG A 3 30.64 -23.96 -19.99
C ARG A 3 31.14 -22.74 -19.20
N PRO A 4 30.89 -21.50 -19.65
CA PRO A 4 31.29 -20.31 -18.91
C PRO A 4 30.56 -20.27 -17.55
N THR A 5 31.31 -20.11 -16.48
CA THR A 5 30.78 -19.97 -15.12
C THR A 5 31.13 -18.59 -14.60
N LEU A 6 30.16 -17.93 -13.96
CA LEU A 6 30.37 -16.62 -13.34
C LEU A 6 30.38 -16.80 -11.84
N ARG A 7 31.43 -16.28 -11.21
CA ARG A 7 31.57 -16.30 -9.77
C ARG A 7 30.63 -15.24 -9.19
N VAL A 8 29.65 -15.68 -8.41
CA VAL A 8 28.79 -14.79 -7.65
C VAL A 8 29.06 -15.05 -6.19
N GLN A 9 29.31 -13.99 -5.44
CA GLN A 9 29.42 -14.09 -3.99
C GLN A 9 28.01 -14.13 -3.43
N ALA A 10 27.51 -15.34 -3.16
CA ALA A 10 26.31 -15.54 -2.36
C ALA A 10 26.76 -15.94 -0.96
N ALA A 11 26.75 -14.97 -0.06
CA ALA A 11 26.82 -15.12 1.39
C ALA A 11 28.01 -15.97 1.94
N GLY A 12 29.19 -15.37 2.15
CA GLY A 12 30.35 -15.94 2.88
C GLY A 12 31.04 -17.16 2.27
N ALA A 13 30.32 -17.98 1.50
CA ALA A 13 30.84 -19.09 0.72
C ALA A 13 30.78 -18.70 -0.76
N ARG A 14 31.95 -18.54 -1.39
CA ARG A 14 32.07 -18.21 -2.82
C ARG A 14 31.58 -19.38 -3.69
N ARG A 15 30.25 -19.54 -3.82
CA ARG A 15 29.64 -20.55 -4.69
C ARG A 15 29.74 -20.09 -6.14
N THR A 16 30.43 -20.87 -6.96
CA THR A 16 30.46 -20.68 -8.42
C THR A 16 29.13 -21.13 -9.00
N PHE A 17 28.40 -20.21 -9.63
CA PHE A 17 27.19 -20.53 -10.37
C PHE A 17 27.48 -20.57 -11.88
N PRO A 18 26.75 -21.38 -12.64
CA PRO A 18 26.65 -21.19 -14.09
C PRO A 18 26.19 -19.77 -14.42
N THR A 19 26.67 -19.20 -15.52
CA THR A 19 26.36 -17.81 -15.96
C THR A 19 24.88 -17.46 -15.87
N ALA A 20 23.99 -18.30 -16.40
CA ALA A 20 22.54 -18.06 -16.37
C ALA A 20 21.96 -18.01 -14.94
N LYS A 21 22.47 -18.85 -14.04
CA LYS A 21 22.04 -18.89 -12.63
C LYS A 21 22.58 -17.68 -11.86
N ALA A 22 23.81 -17.27 -12.17
CA ALA A 22 24.41 -16.06 -11.64
C ALA A 22 23.62 -14.80 -12.03
N LEU A 23 23.19 -14.72 -13.29
CA LEU A 23 22.38 -13.61 -13.80
C LEU A 23 21.01 -13.57 -13.08
N ALA A 24 20.28 -14.69 -13.08
CA ALA A 24 18.98 -14.77 -12.40
C ALA A 24 19.07 -14.44 -10.90
N PHE A 25 20.17 -14.84 -10.24
CA PHE A 25 20.41 -14.47 -8.85
C PHE A 25 20.55 -12.95 -8.68
N ARG A 26 21.33 -12.30 -9.55
CA ARG A 26 21.54 -10.84 -9.50
C ARG A 26 20.26 -10.08 -9.80
N GLU A 27 19.49 -10.51 -10.79
CA GLU A 27 18.19 -9.89 -11.11
C GLU A 27 17.23 -9.99 -9.93
N GLN A 28 17.10 -11.17 -9.33
CA GLN A 28 16.18 -11.37 -8.20
C GLN A 28 16.65 -10.62 -6.95
N ALA A 29 17.95 -10.58 -6.68
CA ALA A 29 18.51 -9.78 -5.59
C ALA A 29 18.26 -8.28 -5.82
N HIS A 30 18.43 -7.80 -7.06
CA HIS A 30 18.14 -6.41 -7.42
C HIS A 30 16.64 -6.10 -7.25
N LEU A 31 15.75 -7.00 -7.64
CA LEU A 31 14.30 -6.81 -7.46
C LEU A 31 13.91 -6.68 -5.98
N LEU A 32 14.56 -7.38 -5.07
CA LEU A 32 14.24 -7.29 -3.63
C LEU A 32 14.86 -6.09 -2.92
N THR A 33 15.92 -5.52 -3.49
CA THR A 33 16.67 -4.39 -2.87
C THR A 33 16.27 -3.04 -3.43
N HIS A 34 15.79 -2.99 -4.68
CA HIS A 34 15.45 -1.73 -5.35
C HIS A 34 13.97 -1.37 -5.27
N ASN A 35 13.10 -2.31 -4.90
CA ASN A 35 11.65 -2.07 -4.84
C ASN A 35 11.18 -1.95 -3.39
N ASP A 36 10.40 -0.92 -3.10
CA ASP A 36 9.79 -0.74 -1.78
C ASP A 36 8.65 -1.73 -1.54
N LEU A 37 7.97 -2.18 -2.59
CA LEU A 37 6.89 -3.15 -2.50
C LEU A 37 7.21 -4.41 -3.29
N VAL A 38 7.23 -5.55 -2.61
CA VAL A 38 7.31 -6.87 -3.24
C VAL A 38 6.26 -7.80 -2.64
N LEU A 39 5.27 -8.20 -3.43
CA LEU A 39 4.26 -9.18 -3.03
C LEU A 39 4.63 -10.56 -3.56
N PHE A 40 4.74 -11.55 -2.68
CA PHE A 40 5.03 -12.93 -3.04
C PHE A 40 3.73 -13.72 -3.22
N LEU A 41 3.54 -14.21 -4.44
CA LEU A 41 2.36 -14.92 -4.88
C LEU A 41 2.75 -16.35 -5.25
N ARG A 42 1.95 -17.32 -4.83
CA ARG A 42 2.03 -18.68 -5.35
C ARG A 42 0.95 -18.86 -6.42
N PRO A 43 1.33 -18.90 -7.70
CA PRO A 43 0.40 -19.25 -8.76
C PRO A 43 0.18 -20.76 -8.81
N GLY A 44 -1.08 -21.16 -9.01
CA GLY A 44 -1.46 -22.50 -9.44
C GLY A 44 -1.46 -22.61 -10.96
N ASP A 45 -2.36 -23.43 -11.49
CA ASP A 45 -2.47 -23.68 -12.93
C ASP A 45 -3.14 -22.49 -13.62
N PHE A 46 -2.33 -21.67 -14.29
CA PHE A 46 -2.77 -20.54 -15.10
C PHE A 46 -2.28 -20.69 -16.53
N ALA A 47 -3.17 -20.47 -17.48
CA ALA A 47 -2.84 -20.49 -18.89
C ALA A 47 -2.12 -19.19 -19.31
N ALA A 48 -1.36 -19.24 -20.41
CA ALA A 48 -0.60 -18.09 -20.89
C ALA A 48 -1.48 -16.86 -21.22
N HIS A 49 -2.72 -17.08 -21.66
CA HIS A 49 -3.66 -16.00 -21.93
C HIS A 49 -4.13 -15.32 -20.64
N GLU A 50 -4.42 -16.09 -19.58
CA GLU A 50 -4.78 -15.54 -18.27
C GLU A 50 -3.64 -14.70 -17.70
N TRP A 51 -2.39 -15.15 -17.83
CA TRP A 51 -1.22 -14.35 -17.43
C TRP A 51 -1.08 -13.04 -18.19
N ARG A 52 -1.43 -13.02 -19.49
CA ARG A 52 -1.43 -11.78 -20.28
C ARG A 52 -2.52 -10.85 -19.78
N THR A 53 -3.72 -11.35 -19.51
CA THR A 53 -4.82 -10.56 -18.96
C THR A 53 -4.47 -9.99 -17.59
N ILE A 54 -3.91 -10.80 -16.69
CA ILE A 54 -3.46 -10.34 -15.36
C ILE A 54 -2.41 -9.24 -15.50
N ARG A 55 -1.40 -9.43 -16.36
CA ARG A 55 -0.36 -8.42 -16.60
C ARG A 55 -0.91 -7.14 -17.19
N GLN A 56 -1.86 -7.24 -18.12
CA GLN A 56 -2.53 -6.08 -18.72
C GLN A 56 -3.34 -5.32 -17.67
N GLN A 57 -4.10 -6.00 -16.83
CA GLN A 57 -4.89 -5.36 -15.77
C GLN A 57 -4.02 -4.71 -14.70
N ILE A 58 -2.91 -5.34 -14.31
CA ILE A 58 -1.93 -4.76 -13.38
C ILE A 58 -1.25 -3.54 -14.01
N ALA A 59 -0.89 -3.62 -15.29
CA ALA A 59 -0.29 -2.50 -16.02
C ALA A 59 -1.27 -1.33 -16.23
N ALA A 60 -2.57 -1.60 -16.29
CA ALA A 60 -3.63 -0.60 -16.40
C ALA A 60 -3.93 0.12 -15.08
N VAL A 61 -3.40 -0.35 -13.95
CA VAL A 61 -3.54 0.37 -12.68
C VAL A 61 -2.79 1.70 -12.77
N PRO A 62 -3.44 2.84 -12.51
CA PRO A 62 -2.81 4.15 -12.65
C PRO A 62 -1.56 4.24 -11.76
N PRO A 63 -0.44 4.81 -12.27
CA PRO A 63 0.70 5.08 -11.43
C PRO A 63 0.30 6.05 -10.32
N PRO A 64 0.94 5.96 -9.13
CA PRO A 64 0.65 6.90 -8.06
C PRO A 64 0.98 8.33 -8.51
N PRO A 65 0.21 9.32 -8.04
CA PRO A 65 0.48 10.72 -8.37
C PRO A 65 1.89 11.10 -7.90
N PRO A 66 2.64 11.92 -8.68
CA PRO A 66 3.94 12.39 -8.24
C PRO A 66 3.78 13.14 -6.92
N SER A 67 4.56 12.76 -5.92
CA SER A 67 4.62 13.40 -4.61
C SER A 67 5.30 14.77 -4.73
N THR A 68 4.66 15.75 -5.38
CA THR A 68 5.14 17.13 -5.40
C THR A 68 3.96 18.09 -5.57
N PRO A 69 3.71 19.00 -4.60
CA PRO A 69 2.89 20.16 -4.86
C PRO A 69 3.71 21.19 -5.65
N ALA A 70 3.21 21.56 -6.82
CA ALA A 70 3.48 22.81 -7.56
C ALA A 70 4.95 23.25 -7.76
N SER A 71 5.46 23.03 -8.97
CA SER A 71 6.07 24.11 -9.77
C SER A 71 5.84 23.77 -11.24
N SER A 72 5.14 24.67 -11.92
CA SER A 72 4.94 24.67 -13.36
C SER A 72 6.26 24.54 -14.10
N GLU A 73 6.30 23.75 -15.17
CA GLU A 73 6.87 24.18 -16.44
C GLU A 73 6.49 23.19 -17.56
N GLU A 74 5.93 23.75 -18.62
CA GLU A 74 5.63 23.11 -19.89
C GLU A 74 6.92 22.61 -20.57
N GLY A 75 6.80 21.50 -21.31
CA GLY A 75 7.76 21.20 -22.37
C GLY A 75 8.91 20.28 -21.99
N SER A 76 8.62 19.02 -21.66
CA SER A 76 9.60 17.95 -21.88
C SER A 76 8.91 16.62 -22.20
N ILE A 77 9.13 16.20 -23.44
CA ILE A 77 9.07 14.87 -24.07
C ILE A 77 8.71 13.71 -23.10
N PRO A 78 7.71 12.87 -23.42
CA PRO A 78 7.36 11.71 -22.60
C PRO A 78 8.44 10.64 -22.73
N THR A 79 9.44 10.69 -21.86
CA THR A 79 10.44 9.63 -21.73
C THR A 79 10.50 9.25 -20.26
N ALA A 80 10.20 7.98 -19.97
CA ALA A 80 10.27 7.32 -18.66
C ALA A 80 9.10 7.51 -17.66
N ALA A 81 7.86 7.28 -18.10
CA ALA A 81 6.80 6.75 -17.22
C ALA A 81 6.99 5.26 -16.85
N GLU A 82 8.07 4.63 -17.33
CA GLU A 82 8.39 3.20 -17.12
C GLU A 82 8.92 2.90 -15.72
N GLY A 83 9.40 3.92 -15.00
CA GLY A 83 10.05 3.77 -13.69
C GLY A 83 9.10 3.57 -12.51
N ASN A 84 7.78 3.65 -12.70
CA ASN A 84 6.80 3.49 -11.61
C ASN A 84 5.71 2.44 -11.91
N GLN A 85 5.99 1.56 -12.88
CA GLN A 85 5.02 0.57 -13.32
C GLN A 85 5.11 -0.70 -12.48
N LEU A 86 3.96 -1.19 -12.03
CA LEU A 86 3.87 -2.47 -11.35
C LEU A 86 4.26 -3.61 -12.30
N ARG A 87 5.19 -4.45 -11.86
CA ARG A 87 5.73 -5.54 -12.67
C ARG A 87 5.51 -6.89 -12.01
N LEU A 88 4.89 -7.80 -12.75
CA LEU A 88 4.70 -9.18 -12.34
C LEU A 88 5.81 -10.06 -12.94
N THR A 89 6.68 -10.57 -12.08
CA THR A 89 7.84 -11.39 -12.45
C THR A 89 7.74 -12.79 -11.87
N TYR A 90 8.28 -13.77 -12.57
CA TYR A 90 8.43 -15.12 -12.03
C TYR A 90 9.78 -15.26 -11.34
N LEU A 91 9.75 -15.77 -10.11
CA LEU A 91 10.95 -16.02 -9.32
C LEU A 91 11.32 -17.49 -9.38
N ARG A 92 12.62 -17.75 -9.21
CA ARG A 92 13.16 -19.11 -9.14
C ARG A 92 13.25 -19.50 -7.66
N PRO A 93 12.41 -20.42 -7.16
CA PRO A 93 12.31 -20.72 -5.73
C PRO A 93 13.64 -21.22 -5.15
N GLY A 94 14.37 -22.06 -5.91
CA GLY A 94 15.67 -22.58 -5.49
C GLY A 94 16.81 -21.56 -5.37
N LEU A 95 16.60 -20.30 -5.78
CA LEU A 95 17.53 -19.19 -5.53
C LEU A 95 17.17 -18.37 -4.30
N MET A 96 15.91 -18.40 -3.85
CA MET A 96 15.44 -17.61 -2.71
C MET A 96 16.23 -17.85 -1.42
N PRO A 97 16.53 -19.10 -1.00
CA PRO A 97 17.33 -19.33 0.20
C PRO A 97 18.76 -18.81 0.10
N ALA A 98 19.31 -18.67 -1.11
CA ALA A 98 20.63 -18.08 -1.30
C ALA A 98 20.56 -16.55 -1.22
N ILE A 99 19.50 -15.95 -1.76
CA ILE A 99 19.28 -14.50 -1.76
C ILE A 99 18.96 -14.01 -0.35
N VAL A 100 18.06 -14.68 0.38
CA VAL A 100 17.73 -14.38 1.77
C VAL A 100 18.97 -14.38 2.64
N ARG A 101 19.84 -15.40 2.50
CA ARG A 101 21.11 -15.46 3.23
C ARG A 101 22.07 -14.33 2.85
N SER A 102 22.15 -13.93 1.59
CA SER A 102 23.00 -12.79 1.20
C SER A 102 22.48 -11.48 1.77
N LEU A 103 21.16 -11.28 1.79
CA LEU A 103 20.55 -10.10 2.38
C LEU A 103 20.78 -10.08 3.90
N GLN A 104 20.54 -11.19 4.60
CA GLN A 104 20.80 -11.30 6.05
C GLN A 104 22.25 -10.97 6.43
N GLN A 105 23.23 -11.35 5.61
CA GLN A 105 24.63 -10.98 5.86
C GLN A 105 24.88 -9.48 5.64
N GLN A 106 24.28 -8.87 4.62
CA GLN A 106 24.34 -7.43 4.43
C GLN A 106 23.68 -6.65 5.56
N ARG A 107 22.71 -7.25 6.29
CA ARG A 107 22.09 -6.63 7.48
C ARG A 107 23.10 -6.42 8.60
N THR A 108 24.00 -7.38 8.80
CA THR A 108 25.05 -7.30 9.82
C THR A 108 26.04 -6.17 9.52
N GLU A 109 26.12 -5.72 8.27
CA GLU A 109 27.01 -4.66 7.79
C GLU A 109 26.38 -3.25 7.85
N GLY A 110 25.20 -3.09 8.49
CA GLY A 110 24.62 -1.78 8.80
C GLY A 110 23.86 -1.07 7.68
N THR A 111 23.59 -1.77 6.56
CA THR A 111 22.72 -1.25 5.49
C THR A 111 21.25 -1.52 5.82
N THR A 112 20.32 -0.66 5.37
CA THR A 112 18.86 -0.85 5.47
C THR A 112 18.46 -2.10 4.70
N VAL A 113 18.36 -3.24 5.38
CA VAL A 113 18.10 -4.53 4.77
C VAL A 113 16.71 -5.04 5.14
N PRO A 114 16.00 -5.70 4.20
CA PRO A 114 14.71 -6.32 4.45
C PRO A 114 14.70 -7.33 5.58
N ASP A 115 13.68 -7.24 6.43
CA ASP A 115 13.28 -8.37 7.26
C ASP A 115 12.93 -9.52 6.32
N THR A 116 13.70 -10.59 6.44
CA THR A 116 13.58 -11.80 5.61
C THR A 116 13.09 -12.99 6.44
N SER A 117 12.63 -12.75 7.66
CA SER A 117 12.14 -13.78 8.59
C SER A 117 11.05 -14.64 7.94
N LEU A 118 10.03 -13.99 7.38
CA LEU A 118 8.95 -14.69 6.68
C LEU A 118 9.41 -15.30 5.35
N LEU A 119 10.41 -14.70 4.69
CA LEU A 119 10.94 -15.22 3.41
C LEU A 119 11.85 -16.45 3.59
N ALA A 120 12.35 -16.68 4.80
CA ALA A 120 13.12 -17.86 5.14
C ALA A 120 12.23 -19.11 5.34
N ASP A 121 10.92 -18.93 5.50
CA ASP A 121 10.00 -20.04 5.71
C ASP A 121 9.94 -20.96 4.49
N ALA A 122 9.74 -22.25 4.76
CA ALA A 122 9.65 -23.30 3.75
C ALA A 122 8.58 -22.99 2.68
N SER A 123 7.55 -22.23 3.06
CA SER A 123 6.49 -21.73 2.20
C SER A 123 6.98 -20.88 1.02
N HIS A 124 8.12 -20.19 1.09
CA HIS A 124 8.64 -19.40 -0.03
C HIS A 124 9.64 -20.16 -0.91
N SER A 125 10.21 -21.24 -0.38
CA SER A 125 11.21 -22.05 -1.07
C SER A 125 10.63 -23.24 -1.85
N SER A 126 9.38 -23.63 -1.56
CA SER A 126 8.70 -24.76 -2.19
C SER A 126 7.63 -24.31 -3.20
N GLY A 127 7.60 -24.93 -4.38
CA GLY A 127 6.61 -24.68 -5.43
C GLY A 127 6.88 -23.42 -6.29
N PRO A 128 6.03 -23.15 -7.31
CA PRO A 128 6.17 -22.00 -8.18
C PRO A 128 5.97 -20.69 -7.41
N LEU A 129 6.79 -19.68 -7.72
CA LEU A 129 6.76 -18.38 -7.06
C LEU A 129 6.71 -17.25 -8.09
N ALA A 130 5.78 -16.33 -7.91
CA ALA A 130 5.72 -15.07 -8.63
C ALA A 130 5.89 -13.92 -7.63
N ALA A 131 6.51 -12.83 -8.08
CA ALA A 131 6.62 -11.61 -7.32
C ALA A 131 6.03 -10.45 -8.11
N LEU A 132 5.13 -9.71 -7.46
CA LEU A 132 4.63 -8.44 -7.94
C LEU A 132 5.41 -7.33 -7.27
N THR A 133 6.18 -6.59 -8.06
CA THR A 133 7.07 -5.53 -7.57
C THR A 133 6.54 -4.16 -7.96
N ALA A 134 6.61 -3.21 -7.04
CA ALA A 134 6.42 -1.79 -7.32
C ALA A 134 7.55 -0.98 -6.63
N PRO A 135 8.09 0.04 -7.30
CA PRO A 135 9.21 0.81 -6.78
C PRO A 135 8.77 1.72 -5.64
N THR A 136 7.57 2.32 -5.70
CA THR A 136 7.03 3.18 -4.63
C THR A 136 5.89 2.49 -3.88
N LEU A 137 5.88 2.60 -2.55
CA LEU A 137 4.81 2.09 -1.71
C LEU A 137 3.61 3.06 -1.69
N HIS A 138 2.53 2.74 -2.43
CA HIS A 138 1.28 3.49 -2.42
C HIS A 138 0.09 2.61 -1.98
N PRO A 139 -0.47 2.82 -0.77
CA PRO A 139 -1.54 1.97 -0.23
C PRO A 139 -2.82 1.87 -1.09
N PRO A 140 -3.35 2.95 -1.69
CA PRO A 140 -4.54 2.86 -2.56
C PRO A 140 -4.34 1.98 -3.79
N THR A 141 -3.13 2.00 -4.34
CA THR A 141 -2.76 1.17 -5.49
C THR A 141 -2.66 -0.29 -5.05
N LEU A 142 -2.10 -0.54 -3.87
CA LEU A 142 -2.02 -1.87 -3.27
C LEU A 142 -3.41 -2.47 -3.07
N LEU A 143 -4.38 -1.71 -2.56
CA LEU A 143 -5.77 -2.17 -2.39
C LEU A 143 -6.37 -2.64 -3.71
N ARG A 144 -6.24 -1.83 -4.78
CA ARG A 144 -6.73 -2.21 -6.13
C ARG A 144 -6.06 -3.47 -6.65
N VAL A 145 -4.77 -3.61 -6.41
CA VAL A 145 -4.02 -4.81 -6.80
C VAL A 145 -4.52 -6.02 -6.02
N LEU A 146 -4.71 -5.92 -4.71
CA LEU A 146 -5.23 -7.02 -3.89
C LEU A 146 -6.65 -7.42 -4.30
N THR A 147 -7.53 -6.46 -4.63
CA THR A 147 -8.89 -6.79 -5.10
C THR A 147 -8.86 -7.48 -6.45
N LEU A 148 -7.97 -7.08 -7.36
CA LEU A 148 -7.74 -7.79 -8.61
C LEU A 148 -7.23 -9.20 -8.35
N LEU A 149 -6.23 -9.37 -7.49
CA LEU A 149 -5.66 -10.68 -7.14
C LEU A 149 -6.71 -11.61 -6.49
N GLN A 150 -7.57 -11.08 -5.62
CA GLN A 150 -8.70 -11.81 -5.03
C GLN A 150 -9.77 -12.18 -6.06
N THR A 151 -9.97 -11.34 -7.09
CA THR A 151 -10.88 -11.66 -8.19
C THR A 151 -10.33 -12.83 -8.98
N PHE A 152 -9.03 -12.80 -9.32
CA PHE A 152 -8.37 -13.87 -10.05
C PHE A 152 -8.22 -15.16 -9.26
N SER A 153 -8.02 -15.10 -7.93
CA SER A 153 -7.93 -16.30 -7.10
C SER A 153 -9.24 -17.10 -7.08
N ARG A 154 -10.37 -16.43 -7.30
CA ARG A 154 -11.73 -17.02 -7.34
C ARG A 154 -12.18 -17.46 -8.73
N THR A 155 -11.47 -17.09 -9.80
CA THR A 155 -11.84 -17.54 -11.16
C THR A 155 -11.60 -19.04 -11.31
N PRO A 156 -12.64 -19.87 -11.58
CA PRO A 156 -12.45 -21.30 -11.76
C PRO A 156 -11.55 -21.57 -12.98
N PRO A 157 -10.75 -22.64 -12.98
CA PRO A 157 -9.93 -22.97 -14.15
C PRO A 157 -10.86 -23.30 -15.34
N PRO A 158 -10.47 -22.94 -16.58
CA PRO A 158 -11.32 -23.09 -17.78
C PRO A 158 -11.76 -24.53 -18.08
N ASN A 159 -11.15 -25.54 -17.44
CA ASN A 159 -11.49 -26.96 -17.56
C ASN A 159 -12.06 -27.58 -16.27
N ALA A 160 -12.44 -26.78 -15.26
CA ALA A 160 -13.15 -27.35 -14.10
C ALA A 160 -14.59 -27.71 -14.49
N PRO A 161 -15.13 -28.85 -14.01
CA PRO A 161 -16.55 -29.13 -14.11
C PRO A 161 -17.34 -28.03 -13.39
N PRO A 162 -18.57 -27.71 -13.86
CA PRO A 162 -19.39 -26.68 -13.26
C PRO A 162 -19.58 -26.93 -11.75
N PRO A 163 -19.57 -25.87 -10.93
CA PRO A 163 -19.77 -26.02 -9.49
C PRO A 163 -21.11 -26.71 -9.22
N PRO A 164 -21.16 -27.74 -8.35
CA PRO A 164 -22.44 -28.33 -7.96
C PRO A 164 -23.33 -27.23 -7.35
N PRO A 165 -24.65 -27.26 -7.61
CA PRO A 165 -25.59 -26.28 -7.07
C PRO A 165 -25.47 -26.25 -5.54
N ALA A 166 -25.46 -25.04 -4.98
CA ALA A 166 -25.32 -24.78 -3.55
C ALA A 166 -26.16 -25.77 -2.70
N PRO A 167 -25.58 -26.44 -1.70
CA PRO A 167 -26.36 -27.30 -0.83
C PRO A 167 -27.37 -26.46 -0.06
N VAL A 168 -28.63 -26.84 -0.23
CA VAL A 168 -29.76 -26.40 0.58
C VAL A 168 -29.39 -26.55 2.04
N LYS A 169 -29.53 -25.44 2.76
CA LYS A 169 -29.61 -25.26 4.22
C LYS A 169 -29.96 -26.55 4.98
N GLY A 170 -28.95 -27.35 5.28
CA GLY A 170 -29.02 -28.55 6.13
C GLY A 170 -27.93 -28.42 7.19
N LYS A 171 -28.35 -28.46 8.45
CA LYS A 171 -27.44 -28.49 9.61
C LYS A 171 -26.55 -29.74 9.50
N ASP A 172 -25.30 -29.61 9.93
CA ASP A 172 -24.29 -30.67 10.07
C ASP A 172 -23.45 -30.97 8.82
N ALA A 173 -22.53 -30.06 8.47
CA ALA A 173 -21.30 -30.38 7.73
C ALA A 173 -20.23 -29.29 7.91
N GLU A 174 -19.00 -29.76 8.05
CA GLU A 174 -17.75 -29.11 8.41
C GLU A 174 -17.25 -28.12 7.34
N GLY A 175 -17.06 -26.85 7.73
CA GLY A 175 -16.30 -25.83 7.00
C GLY A 175 -16.89 -25.32 5.66
N PRO A 176 -16.81 -24.02 5.34
CA PRO A 176 -17.13 -23.55 3.99
C PRO A 176 -16.24 -24.28 2.96
N PRO A 177 -16.77 -24.71 1.80
CA PRO A 177 -15.99 -25.48 0.83
C PRO A 177 -14.76 -24.67 0.45
N ALA A 178 -13.58 -25.26 0.60
CA ALA A 178 -12.30 -24.64 0.28
C ALA A 178 -12.32 -24.23 -1.20
N VAL A 179 -12.69 -22.98 -1.47
CA VAL A 179 -12.54 -22.35 -2.78
C VAL A 179 -11.06 -22.50 -3.09
N VAL A 180 -10.72 -23.33 -4.08
CA VAL A 180 -9.33 -23.60 -4.42
C VAL A 180 -8.75 -22.30 -4.97
N GLU A 181 -8.09 -21.54 -4.09
CA GLU A 181 -7.47 -20.28 -4.45
C GLU A 181 -6.32 -20.56 -5.43
N ARG A 182 -6.57 -20.28 -6.71
CA ARG A 182 -5.55 -20.49 -7.76
C ARG A 182 -4.34 -19.57 -7.58
N LEU A 183 -4.53 -18.44 -6.91
CA LEU A 183 -3.47 -17.48 -6.62
C LEU A 183 -3.46 -17.19 -5.13
N LYS A 184 -2.51 -17.76 -4.42
CA LYS A 184 -2.36 -17.57 -2.97
C LYS A 184 -1.33 -16.47 -2.70
N LEU A 185 -1.73 -15.43 -1.96
CA LEU A 185 -0.80 -14.47 -1.38
C LEU A 185 -0.07 -15.14 -0.21
N LEU A 186 1.26 -15.21 -0.27
CA LEU A 186 2.06 -15.83 0.78
C LEU A 186 2.55 -14.80 1.79
N SER A 187 3.28 -13.79 1.31
CA SER A 187 3.80 -12.71 2.13
C SER A 187 4.03 -11.47 1.28
N SER A 188 4.27 -10.35 1.93
CA SER A 188 4.73 -9.14 1.31
C SER A 188 5.97 -8.61 2.00
N LEU A 189 6.78 -7.90 1.24
CA LEU A 189 7.86 -7.07 1.73
C LEU A 189 7.48 -5.62 1.42
N LEU A 190 7.37 -4.81 2.47
CA LEU A 190 7.01 -3.41 2.38
C LEU A 190 8.12 -2.53 2.91
N ASP A 191 8.32 -1.40 2.24
CA ASP A 191 9.29 -0.35 2.58
C ASP A 191 10.70 -0.90 2.79
N GLN A 192 11.06 -1.94 2.01
CA GLN A 192 12.34 -2.66 2.07
C GLN A 192 12.75 -3.19 3.44
N THR A 193 11.92 -3.06 4.47
CA THR A 193 12.27 -3.37 5.86
C THR A 193 11.28 -4.31 6.49
N THR A 194 9.98 -4.18 6.21
CA THR A 194 8.94 -4.89 6.93
C THR A 194 8.43 -6.07 6.11
N ALA A 195 8.74 -7.29 6.56
CA ALA A 195 8.03 -8.48 6.08
C ALA A 195 6.66 -8.56 6.74
N ALA A 196 5.61 -8.64 5.94
CA ALA A 196 4.24 -8.67 6.42
C ALA A 196 3.49 -9.90 5.92
N ASP A 197 2.71 -10.47 6.82
CA ASP A 197 1.74 -11.53 6.54
C ASP A 197 0.61 -11.03 5.63
N PRO A 198 -0.16 -11.92 4.98
CA PRO A 198 -1.29 -11.52 4.15
C PRO A 198 -2.29 -10.64 4.92
N ASP A 199 -2.53 -10.93 6.20
CA ASP A 199 -3.43 -10.14 7.06
C ASP A 199 -2.86 -8.75 7.37
N GLN A 200 -1.55 -8.63 7.53
CA GLN A 200 -0.91 -7.34 7.73
C GLN A 200 -0.87 -6.54 6.42
N THR A 201 -0.68 -7.22 5.29
CA THR A 201 -0.71 -6.63 3.95
C THR A 201 -2.08 -6.00 3.67
N THR A 202 -3.17 -6.68 4.04
CA THR A 202 -4.54 -6.13 3.89
C THR A 202 -4.79 -4.93 4.79
N LYS A 203 -4.27 -4.93 6.03
CA LYS A 203 -4.33 -3.75 6.91
C LYS A 203 -3.59 -2.56 6.30
N ILE A 204 -2.41 -2.78 5.73
CA ILE A 204 -1.63 -1.73 5.09
C ILE A 204 -2.31 -1.24 3.82
N ALA A 205 -2.96 -2.14 3.06
CA ALA A 205 -3.78 -1.76 1.90
C ALA A 205 -4.90 -0.79 2.26
N ASN A 206 -5.48 -0.93 3.44
CA ASN A 206 -6.56 -0.09 3.93
C ASN A 206 -6.09 1.26 4.51
N LEU A 207 -4.78 1.50 4.57
CA LEU A 207 -4.26 2.78 5.05
C LEU A 207 -4.53 3.90 4.05
N PRO A 208 -4.85 5.12 4.53
CA PRO A 208 -4.95 6.29 3.69
C PRO A 208 -3.57 6.73 3.16
N PRO A 209 -3.51 7.55 2.10
CA PRO A 209 -2.25 8.03 1.54
C PRO A 209 -1.49 8.92 2.53
N ILE A 210 -0.17 9.01 2.38
CA ILE A 210 0.72 9.73 3.29
C ILE A 210 0.33 11.20 3.51
N GLY A 211 -0.18 11.87 2.47
CA GLY A 211 -0.66 13.25 2.59
C GLY A 211 -1.82 13.40 3.58
N VAL A 212 -2.73 12.41 3.63
CA VAL A 212 -3.83 12.39 4.60
C VAL A 212 -3.32 12.07 6.00
N LEU A 213 -2.35 11.17 6.15
CA LEU A 213 -1.73 10.88 7.44
C LEU A 213 -0.98 12.09 8.00
N HIS A 214 -0.22 12.80 7.16
CA HIS A 214 0.42 14.04 7.54
C HIS A 214 -0.60 15.11 7.93
N ALA A 215 -1.69 15.26 7.16
CA ALA A 215 -2.77 16.17 7.50
C ALA A 215 -3.47 15.79 8.82
N GLN A 216 -3.61 14.50 9.12
CA GLN A 216 -4.15 14.03 10.41
C GLN A 216 -3.21 14.37 11.57
N ILE A 217 -1.89 14.20 11.41
CA ILE A 217 -0.90 14.57 12.43
C ILE A 217 -0.93 16.08 12.66
N VAL A 218 -0.91 16.88 11.59
CA VAL A 218 -1.01 18.34 11.68
C VAL A 218 -2.36 18.76 12.30
N GLY A 219 -3.45 18.07 11.94
CA GLY A 219 -4.77 18.26 12.52
C GLY A 219 -4.79 17.98 14.03
N LEU A 220 -4.23 16.86 14.48
CA LEU A 220 -4.10 16.51 15.89
C LEU A 220 -3.22 17.50 16.66
N LEU A 221 -2.17 18.02 16.03
CA LEU A 221 -1.30 19.03 16.64
C LEU A 221 -1.97 20.41 16.73
N SER A 222 -2.81 20.76 15.74
CA SER A 222 -3.54 22.03 15.69
C SER A 222 -4.80 22.07 16.55
N ALA A 223 -5.41 20.91 16.82
CA ALA A 223 -6.68 20.81 17.55
C ALA A 223 -6.65 21.41 18.98
N PRO A 224 -5.60 21.23 19.80
CA PRO A 224 -5.51 21.88 21.11
C PRO A 224 -5.48 23.41 21.02
N GLY A 225 -4.75 23.97 20.04
CA GLY A 225 -4.71 25.41 19.80
C GLY A 225 -6.09 25.95 19.42
N ALA A 226 -6.77 25.28 18.49
CA ALA A 226 -8.13 25.63 18.07
C ALA A 226 -9.15 25.55 19.23
N ARG A 227 -8.99 24.62 20.17
CA ARG A 227 -9.85 24.52 21.36
C ARG A 227 -9.65 25.70 22.30
N ILE A 228 -8.39 26.11 22.55
CA ILE A 228 -8.08 27.26 23.41
C ILE A 228 -8.61 28.54 22.78
N THR A 229 -8.33 28.77 21.50
CA THR A 229 -8.86 29.94 20.79
C THR A 229 -10.38 29.90 20.71
N GLY A 230 -10.99 28.72 20.59
CA GLY A 230 -12.45 28.55 20.63
C GLY A 230 -13.05 28.98 21.96
N VAL A 231 -12.46 28.58 23.09
CA VAL A 231 -12.92 29.01 24.42
C VAL A 231 -12.72 30.51 24.63
N VAL A 232 -11.57 31.04 24.25
CA VAL A 232 -11.29 32.49 24.36
C VAL A 232 -12.23 33.29 23.45
N SER A 233 -12.45 32.84 22.22
CA SER A 233 -13.39 33.45 21.28
C SER A 233 -14.83 33.38 21.77
N ALA A 234 -15.24 32.28 22.42
CA ALA A 234 -16.57 32.17 22.98
C ALA A 234 -16.78 33.23 24.08
N ARG A 235 -15.83 33.37 25.01
CA ARG A 235 -15.87 34.42 26.04
C ARG A 235 -15.80 35.83 25.46
N ALA A 236 -14.98 36.04 24.43
CA ALA A 236 -14.93 37.32 23.72
C ALA A 236 -16.27 37.65 23.03
N SER A 237 -16.93 36.65 22.44
CA SER A 237 -18.24 36.83 21.78
C SER A 237 -19.37 37.10 22.78
N GLU A 238 -19.31 36.51 23.98
CA GLU A 238 -20.23 36.82 25.08
C GLU A 238 -20.09 38.27 25.50
N LEU A 239 -18.85 38.76 25.68
CA LEU A 239 -18.57 40.16 26.01
C LEU A 239 -18.97 41.13 24.89
N ALA A 240 -18.75 40.75 23.63
CA ALA A 240 -19.19 41.56 22.50
C ALA A 240 -20.72 41.72 22.48
N ARG A 241 -21.46 40.61 22.70
CA ARG A 241 -22.93 40.64 22.78
C ARG A 241 -23.45 41.46 23.96
N THR A 242 -22.80 41.41 25.11
CA THR A 242 -23.23 42.23 26.25
C THR A 242 -22.97 43.71 26.00
N LEU A 243 -21.84 44.08 25.39
CA LEU A 243 -21.54 45.46 25.02
C LEU A 243 -22.48 45.99 23.92
N GLU A 244 -22.82 45.17 22.92
CA GLU A 244 -23.84 45.50 21.92
C GLU A 244 -25.22 45.71 22.57
N GLY A 245 -25.59 44.86 23.53
CA GLY A 245 -26.81 45.02 24.31
C GLY A 245 -26.84 46.31 25.13
N PHE A 246 -25.72 46.69 25.76
CA PHE A 246 -25.62 47.97 26.46
C PHE A 246 -25.71 49.18 25.52
N LYS A 247 -25.09 49.10 24.34
CA LYS A 247 -25.18 50.15 23.33
C LYS A 247 -26.62 50.35 22.87
N LEU A 248 -27.32 49.27 22.51
CA LEU A 248 -28.73 49.31 22.12
C LEU A 248 -29.62 49.84 23.25
N GLY A 249 -29.38 49.42 24.49
CA GLY A 249 -30.13 49.91 25.65
C GLY A 249 -29.91 51.42 25.91
N LEU A 250 -28.71 51.93 25.67
CA LEU A 250 -28.43 53.37 25.77
C LEU A 250 -29.05 54.16 24.61
N GLU A 251 -29.06 53.60 23.40
CA GLU A 251 -29.74 54.22 22.25
C GLU A 251 -31.26 54.27 22.46
N GLU A 252 -31.87 53.22 23.01
CA GLU A 252 -33.30 53.19 23.33
C GLU A 252 -33.65 54.13 24.50
N ALA A 253 -32.82 54.17 25.55
CA ALA A 253 -32.98 55.10 26.66
C ALA A 253 -32.77 56.57 26.25
N ALA A 254 -31.91 56.83 25.26
CA ALA A 254 -31.70 58.17 24.68
C ALA A 254 -32.79 58.55 23.67
N ALA A 255 -33.49 57.58 23.08
CA ALA A 255 -34.66 57.81 22.22
C ALA A 255 -35.97 57.99 23.02
N ALA A 256 -36.05 57.47 24.25
CA ALA A 256 -37.22 57.58 25.13
C ALA A 256 -37.53 58.97 25.78
N PRO A 257 -36.64 59.99 25.85
CA PRO A 257 -36.96 61.25 26.52
C PRO A 257 -37.69 62.28 25.64
N SER A 258 -38.13 61.96 24.41
CA SER A 258 -38.84 62.93 23.54
C SER A 258 -40.31 62.60 23.26
N SER A 259 -40.93 61.63 23.94
CA SER A 259 -42.33 61.24 23.70
C SER A 259 -43.27 61.35 24.90
N SER A 260 -42.84 61.92 26.03
CA SER A 260 -43.70 62.12 27.23
C SER A 260 -44.13 63.56 27.50
N GLU A 261 -43.88 64.51 26.61
CA GLU A 261 -44.26 65.94 26.78
C GLU A 261 -45.24 66.41 25.69
N SER A 262 -46.32 65.66 25.45
CA SER A 262 -47.45 66.13 24.61
C SER A 262 -48.78 65.44 24.95
N ALA A 263 -49.15 65.40 26.23
CA ALA A 263 -50.48 64.95 26.65
C ALA A 263 -50.93 65.64 27.95
N SER A 264 -51.07 66.97 27.93
CA SER A 264 -51.99 67.70 28.81
C SER A 264 -52.23 69.12 28.26
N ALA A 265 -53.27 69.25 27.45
CA ALA A 265 -53.97 70.50 27.15
C ALA A 265 -55.41 70.14 26.74
#